data_AF-A0A968ZJ22-F1
#
_entry.id   AF-A0A968ZJ22-F1
#
_cell.length_a   1.000
_cell.length_b   1.000
_cell.length_c   1.000
_cell.angle_alpha   90.00
_cell.angle_beta   90.00
_cell.angle_gamma   90.00
#
_symmetry.space_group_name_H-M   'P 1'
#
loop_
_entity.id
_entity.type
_entity.pdbx_description
1 polymer ?
#
loop_
_entity_poly.entity_id
_entity_poly.type
_entity_poly.pdbx_seq_one_letter_code
_entity_poly.pdbx_strand_id
1 'polypeptide(L)'
;MNSNLLRQLWDLIETTQTETLTQLDDRQLIQVLMSDLKAQSFLQEEEEVKVMAYIRSRLLLIRELAQARQDLYCPIRVPRRSASMLSSQIA
;
A
#
# COMPACT_ATOMS: atom_id res chain seq x y z
N MET A 1 -11.52 -16.48 4.80
CA MET A 1 -10.34 -16.12 5.62
C MET A 1 -10.78 -16.05 7.07
N ASN A 2 -9.93 -16.45 8.01
CA ASN A 2 -10.18 -16.29 9.45
C ASN A 2 -9.92 -14.81 9.86
N SER A 3 -10.66 -14.30 10.85
CA SER A 3 -10.50 -12.94 11.39
C SER A 3 -9.13 -12.70 12.02
N ASN A 4 -8.54 -13.71 12.68
CA ASN A 4 -7.21 -13.59 13.30
C ASN A 4 -6.13 -13.35 12.24
N LEU A 5 -6.17 -14.14 11.17
CA LEU A 5 -5.24 -14.01 10.06
C LEU A 5 -5.39 -12.67 9.34
N LEU A 6 -6.63 -12.22 9.14
CA LEU A 6 -6.89 -10.90 8.56
C LEU A 6 -6.29 -9.79 9.42
N ARG A 7 -6.40 -9.90 10.75
CA ARG A 7 -5.82 -8.95 11.69
C ARG A 7 -4.29 -8.97 11.65
N GLN A 8 -3.66 -10.14 11.58
CA GLN A 8 -2.20 -10.27 11.40
C GLN A 8 -1.72 -9.65 10.09
N LEU A 9 -2.44 -9.87 8.99
CA LEU A 9 -2.12 -9.26 7.71
C LEU A 9 -2.19 -7.73 7.78
N TRP A 10 -3.24 -7.18 8.38
CA TRP A 10 -3.35 -5.72 8.51
C TRP A 10 -2.27 -5.16 9.43
N ASP A 11 -1.97 -5.81 10.56
CA ASP A 11 -0.87 -5.43 11.45
C ASP A 11 0.49 -5.44 10.73
N LEU A 12 0.74 -6.45 9.89
CA LEU A 12 1.90 -6.51 9.00
C LEU A 12 1.92 -5.32 8.03
N ILE A 13 0.80 -5.00 7.37
CA ILE A 13 0.70 -3.84 6.47
C ILE A 13 0.89 -2.52 7.24
N GLU A 14 0.50 -2.46 8.52
CA GLU A 14 0.72 -1.28 9.37
C GLU A 14 2.18 -1.05 9.72
N THR A 15 2.91 -2.13 9.96
CA THR A 15 4.33 -2.10 10.36
C THR A 15 5.29 -2.09 9.16
N THR A 16 4.84 -2.47 7.97
CA THR A 16 5.65 -2.42 6.74
C THR A 16 5.96 -0.97 6.35
N GLN A 17 7.21 -0.71 5.95
CA GLN A 17 7.63 0.62 5.50
C GLN A 17 6.81 1.10 4.30
N THR A 18 6.39 2.37 4.37
CA THR A 18 5.55 3.01 3.35
C THR A 18 6.16 2.96 1.95
N GLU A 19 7.49 3.11 1.84
CA GLU A 19 8.21 3.02 0.57
C GLU A 19 8.09 1.64 -0.09
N THR A 20 8.13 0.57 0.71
CA THR A 20 7.94 -0.80 0.22
C THR A 20 6.52 -1.00 -0.33
N LEU A 21 5.51 -0.41 0.32
CA LEU A 21 4.11 -0.52 -0.12
C LEU A 21 3.81 0.32 -1.37
N THR A 22 4.52 1.43 -1.59
CA THR A 22 4.27 2.36 -2.71
C THR A 22 5.15 2.08 -3.93
N GLN A 23 6.41 1.69 -3.76
CA GLN A 23 7.39 1.57 -4.85
C GLN A 23 7.39 0.20 -5.54
N LEU A 24 6.94 -0.86 -4.86
CA LEU A 24 6.90 -2.20 -5.44
C LEU A 24 5.76 -2.33 -6.46
N ASP A 25 5.98 -3.13 -7.51
CA ASP A 25 4.92 -3.57 -8.41
C ASP A 25 3.94 -4.50 -7.69
N ASP A 26 2.70 -4.59 -8.20
CA ASP A 26 1.63 -5.37 -7.58
C ASP A 26 2.01 -6.82 -7.29
N ARG A 27 2.72 -7.46 -8.24
CA ARG A 27 3.19 -8.84 -8.07
C ARG A 27 4.24 -8.96 -6.96
N GLN A 28 5.18 -8.01 -6.92
CA GLN A 28 6.24 -7.99 -5.91
C GLN A 28 5.66 -7.72 -4.53
N LEU A 29 4.74 -6.76 -4.43
CA LEU A 29 4.06 -6.42 -3.18
C LEU A 29 3.28 -7.60 -2.60
N ILE A 30 2.54 -8.33 -3.44
CA ILE A 30 1.86 -9.55 -3.02
C ILE A 30 2.86 -10.58 -2.47
N GLN A 31 3.99 -10.80 -3.17
CA GLN A 31 4.99 -11.78 -2.76
C GLN A 31 5.67 -11.40 -1.44
N VAL A 32 5.99 -10.12 -1.22
CA VAL A 32 6.59 -9.63 0.03
C VAL A 32 5.62 -9.82 1.19
N LEU A 33 4.40 -9.28 1.09
CA LEU A 33 3.39 -9.42 2.15
C LEU A 33 3.08 -10.87 2.47
N MET A 34 3.07 -11.73 1.44
CA MET A 34 2.86 -13.16 1.62
C MET A 34 4.02 -13.83 2.34
N SER A 35 5.25 -13.51 1.97
CA SER A 35 6.46 -14.08 2.57
C SER A 35 6.60 -13.66 4.02
N ASP A 36 6.35 -12.39 4.32
CA ASP A 36 6.41 -11.87 5.70
C ASP A 36 5.31 -12.46 6.58
N LEU A 37 4.10 -12.66 6.03
CA LEU A 37 3.01 -13.31 6.76
C LEU A 37 3.33 -14.79 7.06
N LYS A 38 3.94 -15.52 6.11
CA LYS A 38 4.40 -16.90 6.32
C LYS A 38 5.51 -17.01 7.35
N ALA A 39 6.38 -15.99 7.44
CA ALA A 39 7.42 -15.95 8.45
C ALA A 39 6.84 -15.79 9.87
N GLN A 40 5.68 -15.16 10.00
CA GLN A 40 5.02 -14.91 11.29
C GLN A 40 3.96 -15.96 11.63
N SER A 41 3.45 -16.72 10.66
CA SER A 41 2.34 -17.65 10.85
C SER A 41 2.45 -18.86 9.94
N PHE A 42 2.16 -20.04 10.49
CA PHE A 42 2.03 -21.25 9.69
C PHE A 42 0.72 -21.19 8.90
N LEU A 43 0.81 -21.06 7.59
CA LEU A 43 -0.34 -21.01 6.69
C LEU A 43 -0.47 -22.34 5.96
N GLN A 44 -1.69 -22.89 5.91
CA GLN A 44 -1.99 -24.00 5.03
C GLN A 44 -2.15 -23.52 3.59
N GLU A 45 -1.86 -24.37 2.61
CA GLU A 45 -1.93 -24.03 1.17
C GLU A 45 -3.27 -23.40 0.76
N GLU A 46 -4.39 -23.89 1.31
CA GLU A 46 -5.71 -23.32 1.01
C GLU A 46 -5.89 -21.91 1.60
N GLU A 47 -5.31 -21.65 2.78
CA GLU A 47 -5.28 -20.31 3.37
C GLU A 47 -4.40 -19.39 2.56
N GLU A 48 -3.25 -19.88 2.08
CA GLU A 48 -2.33 -19.11 1.26
C GLU A 48 -3.00 -18.56 0.00
N VAL A 49 -3.74 -19.41 -0.72
CA VAL A 49 -4.49 -19.00 -1.92
C VAL A 49 -5.53 -17.93 -1.56
N LYS A 50 -6.22 -18.09 -0.42
CA LYS A 50 -7.23 -17.12 0.06
C LYS A 50 -6.59 -15.79 0.46
N VAL A 51 -5.41 -15.80 1.10
CA VAL A 51 -4.64 -14.58 1.43
C VAL A 51 -4.25 -13.86 0.16
N MET A 52 -3.63 -14.58 -0.78
CA MET A 52 -3.13 -14.00 -2.01
C MET A 52 -4.26 -13.34 -2.81
N ALA A 53 -5.41 -14.01 -2.92
CA ALA A 53 -6.59 -13.45 -3.56
C ALA A 53 -7.11 -12.20 -2.83
N TYR A 54 -7.11 -12.22 -1.50
CA TYR A 54 -7.54 -11.09 -0.68
C TYR A 54 -6.61 -9.88 -0.84
N ILE A 55 -5.29 -10.05 -0.70
CA ILE A 55 -4.30 -8.98 -0.89
C ILE A 55 -4.47 -8.38 -2.28
N ARG A 56 -4.57 -9.22 -3.33
CA ARG A 56 -4.77 -8.76 -4.71
C ARG A 56 -6.01 -7.90 -4.87
N SER A 57 -7.12 -8.25 -4.21
CA SER A 57 -8.37 -7.47 -4.23
C SER A 57 -8.32 -6.16 -3.44
N ARG A 58 -7.29 -5.97 -2.61
CA ARG A 58 -7.11 -4.82 -1.72
C ARG A 58 -5.83 -4.02 -1.99
N LEU A 59 -5.11 -4.32 -3.07
CA LEU A 59 -3.88 -3.62 -3.45
C LEU A 59 -4.06 -2.10 -3.52
N LEU A 60 -5.15 -1.63 -4.12
CA LEU A 60 -5.44 -0.20 -4.20
C LEU A 60 -5.54 0.43 -2.81
N LEU A 61 -6.31 -0.19 -1.91
CA LEU A 61 -6.48 0.28 -0.54
C LEU A 61 -5.16 0.29 0.25
N ILE A 62 -4.33 -0.75 0.08
CA ILE A 62 -3.01 -0.83 0.72
C ILE A 62 -2.13 0.33 0.25
N ARG A 63 -2.13 0.62 -1.06
CA ARG A 63 -1.36 1.74 -1.64
C ARG A 63 -1.91 3.10 -1.18
N GLU A 64 -3.23 3.26 -1.11
CA GLU A 64 -3.85 4.49 -0.61
C GLU A 64 -3.51 4.75 0.86
N LEU A 65 -3.54 3.70 1.71
CA LEU A 65 -3.13 3.80 3.11
C LEU A 65 -1.65 4.17 3.25
N ALA A 66 -0.78 3.54 2.46
CA ALA A 66 0.63 3.88 2.43
C ALA A 66 0.83 5.35 2.01
N GLN A 67 0.18 5.78 0.92
CA GLN A 67 0.26 7.17 0.46
C GLN A 67 -0.24 8.16 1.51
N ALA A 68 -1.35 7.86 2.19
CA ALA A 68 -1.88 8.70 3.26
C ALA A 68 -0.86 8.83 4.41
N ARG A 69 -0.19 7.73 4.82
CA ARG A 69 0.88 7.77 5.83
C ARG A 69 2.06 8.63 5.40
N GLN A 70 2.43 8.58 4.12
CA GLN A 70 3.49 9.43 3.57
C GLN A 70 3.09 10.91 3.56
N ASP A 71 1.83 11.20 3.22
CA ASP A 71 1.30 12.56 3.15
C ASP A 71 1.17 13.21 4.55
N LEU A 72 0.95 12.40 5.60
CA LEU A 72 0.93 12.87 7.00
C LEU A 72 2.29 13.40 7.49
N TYR A 73 3.41 13.04 6.84
CA TYR A 73 4.75 13.54 7.16
C TYR A 73 5.19 14.75 6.32
N CYS A 74 4.32 15.33 5.47
CA CYS A 74 4.61 16.62 4.84
C CYS A 74 4.09 17.78 5.72
N PRO A 75 4.94 18.69 6.20
CA PRO A 75 4.45 19.96 6.72
C PRO A 75 3.91 20.75 5.52
N ILE A 76 2.59 20.79 5.35
CA ILE A 76 1.87 21.66 4.41
C ILE A 76 2.20 21.38 2.93
N ARG A 77 1.46 20.46 2.27
CA ARG A 77 1.36 20.48 0.80
C ARG A 77 0.44 21.61 0.36
N VAL A 78 1.04 22.70 -0.12
CA VAL A 78 0.38 23.67 -1.01
C VAL A 78 -0.19 22.97 -2.24
N PRO A 79 -1.35 23.40 -2.77
CA PRO A 79 -1.99 22.72 -3.88
C PRO A 79 -1.14 22.88 -5.15
N ARG A 80 -0.82 21.76 -5.82
CA ARG A 80 -0.46 21.75 -7.24
C ARG A 80 -1.69 22.19 -8.04
N ARG A 81 -1.94 23.49 -8.13
CA ARG A 81 -2.68 24.03 -9.28
C ARG A 81 -1.68 24.13 -10.42
N SER A 82 -1.85 23.26 -11.40
CA SER A 82 -1.31 23.47 -12.74
C SER A 82 -1.83 24.83 -13.24
N ALA A 83 -1.04 25.88 -13.05
CA ALA A 83 -1.33 27.19 -13.61
C ALA A 83 -0.96 27.18 -15.09
N SER A 84 -1.76 26.48 -15.88
CA SER A 84 -1.93 26.82 -17.29
C SER A 84 -2.76 28.08 -17.36
N MET A 85 -2.13 29.26 -17.31
CA MET A 85 -2.75 30.51 -17.80
C MET A 85 -1.69 31.52 -18.26
N LEU A 86 -1.66 31.65 -19.58
CA LEU A 86 -1.54 32.89 -20.33
C LEU A 86 -0.20 33.64 -20.24
N SER A 87 0.65 33.34 -21.22
CA SER A 87 1.43 34.35 -21.93
C SER A 87 0.57 35.58 -22.24
N SER A 88 0.89 36.73 -21.66
CA SER A 88 0.57 38.04 -22.26
C SER A 88 1.37 39.18 -21.64
N GLN A 89 2.06 39.88 -22.55
CA GLN A 89 2.70 41.20 -22.45
C GLN A 89 3.89 41.30 -21.47
N ILE A 90 5.02 41.89 -21.87
CA ILE A 90 5.14 43.29 -22.28
C ILE A 90 6.16 43.46 -23.42
N ALA A 91 5.76 44.21 -24.45
CA ALA A 91 6.60 45.04 -25.30
C ALA A 91 6.25 46.50 -25.01
#